data_AF-A0A7V3J9B1-F1
#
_entry.id   AF-A0A7V3J9B1-F1
#
_cell.length_a   1.000
_cell.length_b   1.000
_cell.length_c   1.000
_cell.angle_alpha   90.00
_cell.angle_beta   90.00
_cell.angle_gamma   90.00
#
_symmetry.space_group_name_H-M   'P 1'
#
loop_
_entity.id
_entity.type
_entity.pdbx_description
1 polymer ?
#
loop_
_entity_poly.entity_id
_entity_poly.type
_entity_poly.pdbx_seq_one_letter_code
_entity_poly.pdbx_strand_id
1 'polypeptide(L)'
;MLDLTRSAITVALGVWEVDSASQFEAGAALALNSSGKLEVATDGSDFFGVAKWNKTSATTGVIVDEVIVLTGTNNVALKHADLVSGSVRVTNLAGTVEYTITTDYTVNTTNGTIARVSGGSIADGQSVKVSYRYNKTAKEMEIDGRNYMNLMDDTLGSGRMTLIQDYAVLYTDQYDTSKGYTSGDALTVANGRFKPATGTDKVVAKVVKAPSAGDPVLGLVLTVQG
;
A
#
# COMPACT_ATOMS: atom_id res chain seq x y z
N MET A 1 -2.59 0.79 1.63
CA MET A 1 -2.44 1.61 2.84
C MET A 1 -3.76 1.75 3.60
N LEU A 2 -3.69 1.61 4.93
CA LEU A 2 -4.75 1.90 5.88
C LEU A 2 -4.32 3.09 6.75
N ASP A 3 -5.11 4.15 6.79
CA ASP A 3 -4.84 5.32 7.61
C ASP A 3 -5.45 5.15 9.00
N LEU A 4 -4.62 4.70 9.94
CA LEU A 4 -5.03 4.48 11.33
C LEU A 4 -5.27 5.76 12.12
N THR A 5 -4.74 6.92 11.69
CA THR A 5 -4.93 8.18 12.42
C THR A 5 -6.37 8.67 12.30
N ARG A 6 -7.01 8.39 11.17
CA ARG A 6 -8.42 8.72 10.91
C ARG A 6 -9.37 7.56 11.18
N SER A 7 -8.88 6.33 11.16
CA SER A 7 -9.71 5.14 11.37
C SER A 7 -10.12 4.99 12.84
N ALA A 8 -11.39 4.69 13.08
CA ALA A 8 -11.92 4.35 14.40
C ALA A 8 -12.24 2.85 14.42
N ILE A 9 -11.47 2.08 15.20
CA ILE A 9 -11.56 0.63 15.28
C ILE A 9 -11.99 0.27 16.70
N THR A 10 -13.20 -0.28 16.84
CA THR A 10 -13.73 -0.68 18.16
C THR A 10 -12.99 -1.89 18.70
N VAL A 11 -12.85 -2.93 17.87
CA VAL A 11 -12.14 -4.16 18.23
C VAL A 11 -11.36 -4.66 17.03
N ALA A 12 -10.08 -5.00 17.24
CA ALA A 12 -9.31 -5.81 16.30
C ALA A 12 -9.35 -7.25 16.80
N LEU A 13 -10.06 -8.12 16.08
CA LEU A 13 -10.30 -9.49 16.51
C LEU A 13 -9.24 -10.43 15.92
N GLY A 14 -8.41 -10.95 16.82
CA GLY A 14 -7.60 -12.14 16.59
C GLY A 14 -6.40 -11.98 15.65
N VAL A 15 -5.65 -13.08 15.59
CA VAL A 15 -4.51 -13.29 14.70
C VAL A 15 -4.78 -14.59 13.96
N TRP A 16 -4.82 -14.52 12.63
CA TRP A 16 -5.30 -15.58 11.75
C TRP A 16 -4.20 -16.09 10.84
N GLU A 17 -4.16 -17.39 10.55
CA GLU A 17 -3.18 -17.95 9.60
C GLU A 17 -3.42 -17.48 8.18
N VAL A 18 -2.34 -17.18 7.48
CA VAL A 18 -2.32 -16.59 6.16
C VAL A 18 -1.93 -17.65 5.13
N ASP A 19 -2.57 -17.62 3.96
CA ASP A 19 -2.10 -18.40 2.82
C ASP A 19 -0.74 -17.85 2.35
N SER A 20 0.29 -18.68 2.42
CA SER A 20 1.66 -18.33 2.03
C SER A 20 1.80 -17.93 0.55
N ALA A 21 0.84 -18.31 -0.30
CA ALA A 21 0.81 -17.92 -1.71
C ALA A 21 0.17 -16.55 -1.96
N SER A 22 -0.58 -16.02 -0.98
CA SER A 22 -1.30 -14.75 -1.13
C SER A 22 -0.41 -13.55 -0.77
N GLN A 23 -0.61 -12.44 -1.49
CA GLN A 23 0.01 -11.16 -1.19
C GLN A 23 -1.05 -10.19 -0.66
N PHE A 24 -0.71 -9.44 0.37
CA PHE A 24 -1.67 -8.63 1.10
C PHE A 24 -1.19 -7.19 1.21
N GLU A 25 -2.12 -6.26 1.05
CA GLU A 25 -1.90 -4.84 1.30
C GLU A 25 -2.68 -4.42 2.55
N ALA A 26 -2.11 -3.51 3.35
CA ALA A 26 -2.84 -2.95 4.49
C ALA A 26 -4.08 -2.19 4.00
N GLY A 27 -5.22 -2.49 4.60
CA GLY A 27 -6.53 -2.00 4.19
C GLY A 27 -7.27 -2.90 3.18
N ALA A 28 -6.64 -3.97 2.70
CA ALA A 28 -7.27 -4.87 1.74
C ALA A 28 -8.37 -5.70 2.40
N ALA A 29 -9.43 -5.96 1.65
CA ALA A 29 -10.50 -6.85 2.03
C ALA A 29 -10.08 -8.32 1.90
N LEU A 30 -10.27 -9.11 2.95
CA LEU A 30 -9.82 -10.50 3.04
C LEU A 30 -10.99 -11.46 3.20
N ALA A 31 -10.77 -12.70 2.79
CA ALA A 31 -11.68 -13.83 2.95
C ALA A 31 -10.92 -15.04 3.52
N LEU A 32 -11.65 -16.08 3.93
CA LEU A 32 -11.07 -17.38 4.25
C LEU A 32 -11.16 -18.29 3.03
N ASN A 33 -10.03 -18.90 2.66
CA ASN A 33 -10.01 -19.94 1.65
C ASN A 33 -10.59 -21.26 2.19
N SER A 34 -10.68 -22.28 1.33
CA SER A 34 -11.22 -23.60 1.71
C SER A 34 -10.41 -24.33 2.80
N SER A 35 -9.19 -23.88 3.08
CA SER A 35 -8.33 -24.40 4.16
C SER A 35 -8.44 -23.59 5.46
N GLY A 36 -9.34 -22.60 5.52
CA GLY A 36 -9.50 -21.71 6.68
C GLY A 36 -8.34 -20.73 6.87
N LYS A 37 -7.54 -20.49 5.82
CA LYS A 37 -6.46 -19.49 5.82
C LYS A 37 -6.92 -18.22 5.14
N LEU A 38 -6.34 -17.09 5.56
CA LEU A 38 -6.63 -15.81 4.93
C LEU A 38 -6.08 -15.75 3.51
N GLU A 39 -6.91 -15.24 2.61
CA GLU A 39 -6.57 -14.87 1.25
C GLU A 39 -7.20 -13.51 0.89
N VAL A 40 -6.77 -12.94 -0.22
CA VAL A 40 -7.35 -11.71 -0.76
C VAL A 40 -8.79 -12.00 -1.20
N ALA A 41 -9.76 -11.22 -0.73
CA ALA A 41 -11.16 -11.42 -1.11
C ALA A 41 -11.32 -11.21 -2.62
N THR A 42 -11.93 -12.18 -3.30
CA THR A 42 -12.30 -12.09 -4.71
C THR A 42 -13.77 -11.72 -4.86
N ASP A 43 -14.23 -11.51 -6.09
CA ASP A 43 -15.63 -11.16 -6.34
C ASP A 43 -16.55 -12.29 -5.85
N GLY A 44 -17.54 -11.94 -5.03
CA GLY A 44 -18.47 -12.90 -4.43
C GLY A 44 -17.93 -13.72 -3.24
N SER A 45 -16.66 -13.53 -2.84
CA SER A 45 -16.13 -14.17 -1.63
C SER A 45 -16.88 -13.76 -0.37
N ASP A 46 -16.89 -14.64 0.64
CA ASP A 46 -17.35 -14.30 1.98
C ASP A 46 -16.34 -13.39 2.66
N PHE A 47 -16.60 -12.09 2.60
CA PHE A 47 -15.78 -11.08 3.26
C PHE A 47 -15.65 -11.38 4.74
N PHE A 48 -14.41 -11.44 5.21
CA PHE A 48 -14.06 -11.85 6.56
C PHE A 48 -13.47 -10.71 7.41
N GLY A 49 -12.88 -9.71 6.76
CA GLY A 49 -12.35 -8.53 7.44
C GLY A 49 -11.38 -7.73 6.59
N VAL A 50 -10.80 -6.70 7.21
CA VAL A 50 -9.80 -5.84 6.58
C VAL A 50 -8.43 -6.07 7.20
N ALA A 51 -7.40 -6.16 6.37
CA ALA A 51 -6.02 -6.26 6.82
C ALA A 51 -5.60 -5.01 7.62
N LYS A 52 -5.43 -5.14 8.94
CA LYS A 52 -5.00 -4.02 9.81
C LYS A 52 -3.52 -3.72 9.68
N TRP A 53 -2.70 -4.76 9.56
CA TRP A 53 -1.24 -4.66 9.47
C TRP A 53 -0.65 -5.85 8.71
N ASN A 54 0.26 -5.51 7.80
CA ASN A 54 0.93 -6.37 6.84
C ASN A 54 2.05 -7.19 7.49
N LYS A 55 1.76 -8.47 7.76
CA LYS A 55 2.80 -9.47 8.04
C LYS A 55 3.07 -10.23 6.75
N THR A 56 3.67 -9.52 5.80
CA THR A 56 4.33 -10.12 4.65
C THR A 56 5.83 -9.96 4.89
N SER A 57 6.62 -10.93 4.49
CA SER A 57 8.09 -10.82 4.46
C SER A 57 8.61 -9.79 3.44
N ALA A 58 7.70 -9.09 2.75
CA ALA A 58 7.96 -8.06 1.75
C ALA A 58 7.17 -6.79 2.11
N THR A 59 7.41 -6.22 3.29
CA THR A 59 6.86 -4.89 3.57
C THR A 59 7.67 -3.88 2.79
N THR A 60 6.99 -3.03 2.02
CA THR A 60 7.64 -1.99 1.23
C THR A 60 7.43 -0.62 1.89
N GLY A 61 8.49 0.17 2.03
CA GLY A 61 8.38 1.59 2.31
C GLY A 61 8.17 2.39 1.02
N VAL A 62 7.69 3.63 1.16
CA VAL A 62 7.52 4.57 0.05
C VAL A 62 8.32 5.81 0.38
N ILE A 63 9.12 6.26 -0.59
CA ILE A 63 9.75 7.57 -0.57
C ILE A 63 9.12 8.40 -1.69
N VAL A 64 8.69 9.62 -1.35
CA VAL A 64 8.12 10.58 -2.29
C VAL A 64 9.04 11.78 -2.38
N ASP A 65 9.33 12.20 -3.60
CA ASP A 65 10.09 13.41 -3.92
C ASP A 65 11.45 13.53 -3.21
N GLU A 66 12.23 12.45 -3.16
CA GLU A 66 13.63 12.54 -2.74
C GLU A 66 14.42 13.39 -3.75
N VAL A 67 14.93 14.53 -3.29
CA VAL A 67 15.68 15.45 -4.16
C VAL A 67 17.13 14.96 -4.29
N ILE A 68 17.54 14.68 -5.52
CA ILE A 68 18.88 14.18 -5.87
C ILE A 68 19.51 15.08 -6.92
N VAL A 69 20.81 15.39 -6.76
CA VAL A 69 21.63 16.08 -7.76
C VAL A 69 22.38 15.04 -8.58
N LEU A 70 22.20 15.01 -9.89
CA LEU A 70 22.85 14.05 -10.79
C LEU A 70 24.02 14.71 -11.54
N THR A 71 25.24 14.49 -11.07
CA THR A 71 26.49 15.02 -11.67
C THR A 71 27.26 13.93 -12.42
N GLY A 72 27.68 14.23 -13.64
CA GLY A 72 28.32 13.31 -14.58
C GLY A 72 27.39 12.17 -14.97
N THR A 73 27.95 10.97 -15.10
CA THR A 73 27.20 9.71 -15.23
C THR A 73 27.42 8.81 -14.02
N ASN A 74 27.80 9.42 -12.88
CA ASN A 74 28.14 8.69 -11.67
C ASN A 74 26.86 8.20 -10.98
N ASN A 75 26.95 7.02 -10.36
CA ASN A 75 25.89 6.53 -9.50
C ASN A 75 25.81 7.36 -8.22
N VAL A 76 24.62 7.88 -7.94
CA VAL A 76 24.27 8.58 -6.70
C VAL A 76 23.38 7.67 -5.88
N ALA A 77 23.69 7.53 -4.59
CA ALA A 77 22.90 6.72 -3.67
C ALA A 77 21.58 7.42 -3.33
N LEU A 78 20.49 6.65 -3.31
CA LEU A 78 19.22 7.02 -2.71
C LEU A 78 19.25 6.68 -1.21
N LYS A 79 18.30 7.21 -0.45
CA LYS A 79 18.17 6.90 0.99
C LYS A 79 18.03 5.42 1.30
N HIS A 80 17.42 4.63 0.41
CA HIS A 80 17.23 3.19 0.61
C HIS A 80 17.72 2.37 -0.58
N ALA A 81 18.18 1.15 -0.27
CA ALA A 81 18.50 0.09 -1.22
C ALA A 81 17.31 -0.87 -1.39
N ASP A 82 17.50 -1.95 -2.15
CA ASP A 82 16.48 -2.98 -2.42
C ASP A 82 15.12 -2.41 -2.87
N LEU A 83 15.18 -1.58 -3.91
CA LEU A 83 14.03 -0.93 -4.52
C LEU A 83 13.13 -1.98 -5.18
N VAL A 84 11.81 -1.79 -5.06
CA VAL A 84 10.84 -2.60 -5.79
C VAL A 84 10.98 -2.28 -7.28
N SER A 85 11.26 -3.30 -8.08
CA SER A 85 11.42 -3.14 -9.53
C SER A 85 10.18 -2.51 -10.18
N GLY A 86 10.40 -1.57 -11.10
CA GLY A 86 9.33 -0.83 -11.77
C GLY A 86 8.63 0.23 -10.91
N SER A 87 9.04 0.45 -9.66
CA SER A 87 8.42 1.47 -8.78
C SER A 87 9.04 2.87 -8.87
N VAL A 88 10.20 3.02 -9.49
CA VAL A 88 10.97 4.27 -9.48
C VAL A 88 10.44 5.25 -10.52
N ARG A 89 10.06 6.44 -10.07
CA ARG A 89 9.60 7.55 -10.88
C ARG A 89 10.48 8.78 -10.64
N VAL A 90 10.99 9.39 -11.73
CA VAL A 90 11.88 10.55 -11.66
C VAL A 90 11.24 11.72 -12.38
N THR A 91 11.18 12.88 -11.72
CA THR A 91 10.65 14.12 -12.29
C THR A 91 11.60 15.28 -12.09
N ASN A 92 11.39 16.37 -12.83
CA ASN A 92 12.06 17.64 -12.53
C ASN A 92 11.58 18.22 -11.18
N LEU A 93 12.25 19.26 -10.67
CA LEU A 93 11.86 19.87 -9.39
C LEU A 93 10.41 20.39 -9.35
N ALA A 94 9.89 20.85 -10.50
CA ALA A 94 8.53 21.33 -10.62
C ALA A 94 7.48 20.20 -10.69
N GLY A 95 7.89 18.94 -10.87
CA GLY A 95 6.99 17.79 -11.06
C GLY A 95 6.25 17.77 -12.40
N THR A 96 6.61 18.65 -13.35
CA THR A 96 5.92 18.82 -14.64
C THR A 96 6.47 17.92 -15.74
N VAL A 97 7.74 17.50 -15.62
CA VAL A 97 8.42 16.63 -16.58
C VAL A 97 8.76 15.32 -15.89
N GLU A 98 8.30 14.21 -16.44
CA GLU A 98 8.68 12.87 -16.04
C GLU A 98 9.74 12.34 -16.98
N TYR A 99 10.85 11.87 -16.41
CA TYR A 99 11.97 11.31 -17.14
C TYR A 99 11.78 9.82 -17.37
N THR A 100 12.37 9.31 -18.44
CA THR A 100 12.24 7.90 -18.84
C THR A 100 13.49 7.12 -18.45
N ILE A 101 13.30 6.00 -17.74
CA ILE A 101 14.39 5.06 -17.41
C ILE A 101 15.08 4.57 -18.70
N THR A 102 16.38 4.28 -18.62
CA THR A 102 17.32 3.95 -19.72
C THR A 102 17.56 5.03 -20.78
N THR A 103 16.64 5.98 -20.94
CA THR A 103 16.80 7.13 -21.86
C THR A 103 17.42 8.33 -21.15
N ASP A 104 16.87 8.71 -20.00
CA ASP A 104 17.30 9.88 -19.24
C ASP A 104 18.13 9.51 -18.00
N TYR A 105 17.83 8.36 -17.39
CA TYR A 105 18.50 7.87 -16.18
C TYR A 105 18.55 6.33 -16.12
N THR A 106 19.48 5.77 -15.38
CA THR A 106 19.51 4.34 -15.00
C THR A 106 19.34 4.19 -13.50
N VAL A 107 18.83 3.03 -13.08
CA VAL A 107 18.65 2.68 -11.67
C VAL A 107 19.22 1.30 -11.42
N ASN A 108 20.00 1.14 -10.35
CA ASN A 108 20.31 -0.14 -9.76
C ASN A 108 19.38 -0.36 -8.57
N THR A 109 18.35 -1.18 -8.75
CA THR A 109 17.32 -1.41 -7.73
C THR A 109 17.89 -2.15 -6.52
N THR A 110 18.84 -3.07 -6.71
CA THR A 110 19.46 -3.80 -5.61
C THR A 110 20.26 -2.87 -4.69
N ASN A 111 21.08 -1.99 -5.27
CA ASN A 111 21.96 -1.10 -4.51
C ASN A 111 21.30 0.23 -4.13
N GLY A 112 20.12 0.54 -4.67
CA GLY A 112 19.46 1.83 -4.44
C GLY A 112 20.22 3.01 -5.04
N THR A 113 20.75 2.88 -6.25
CA THR A 113 21.50 3.97 -6.89
C THR A 113 20.85 4.42 -8.19
N ILE A 114 21.00 5.69 -8.51
CA ILE A 114 20.51 6.33 -9.74
C ILE A 114 21.66 7.10 -10.42
N ALA A 115 21.71 7.08 -11.75
CA ALA A 115 22.65 7.89 -12.53
C ALA A 115 21.93 8.49 -13.73
N ARG A 116 22.31 9.69 -14.17
CA ARG A 116 21.83 10.21 -15.46
C ARG A 116 22.52 9.49 -16.62
N VAL A 117 21.81 9.39 -17.74
CA VAL A 117 22.35 8.87 -19.01
C VAL A 117 22.96 10.03 -19.80
N SER A 118 24.18 9.84 -20.33
CA SER A 118 24.79 10.83 -21.21
C SER A 118 23.96 11.01 -22.48
N GLY A 119 23.65 12.26 -22.85
CA GLY A 119 22.77 12.58 -23.97
C GLY A 119 21.26 12.54 -23.66
N GLY A 120 20.85 12.10 -22.46
CA GLY A 120 19.47 12.20 -22.01
C GLY A 120 19.05 13.63 -21.64
N SER A 121 17.77 13.80 -21.29
CA SER A 121 17.14 15.11 -21.03
C SER A 121 17.48 15.70 -19.65
N ILE A 122 18.11 14.93 -18.76
CA ILE A 122 18.59 15.41 -17.46
C ILE A 122 19.98 16.02 -17.66
N ALA A 123 20.11 17.34 -17.48
CA ALA A 123 21.37 18.05 -17.63
C ALA A 123 22.39 17.66 -16.53
N ASP A 124 23.68 17.86 -16.82
CA ASP A 124 24.74 17.64 -15.85
C ASP A 124 24.61 18.59 -14.64
N GLY A 125 24.62 18.03 -13.43
CA GLY A 125 24.42 18.76 -12.18
C GLY A 125 22.96 19.13 -11.89
N GLN A 126 22.00 18.65 -12.69
CA GLN A 126 20.59 18.95 -12.49
C GLN A 126 20.03 18.24 -11.24
N SER A 127 19.20 18.95 -10.47
CA SER A 127 18.38 18.36 -9.42
C SER A 127 17.08 17.76 -9.95
N VAL A 128 16.74 16.57 -9.48
CA VAL A 128 15.51 15.84 -9.81
C VAL A 128 14.82 15.38 -8.53
N LYS A 129 13.53 15.05 -8.63
CA LYS A 129 12.75 14.39 -7.58
C LYS A 129 12.59 12.91 -7.93
N VAL A 130 12.93 12.03 -6.99
CA VAL A 130 12.84 10.58 -7.15
C VAL A 130 11.82 10.04 -6.15
N SER A 131 10.79 9.37 -6.66
CA SER A 131 9.81 8.63 -5.86
C SER A 131 9.98 7.13 -6.12
N TYR A 132 9.93 6.31 -5.08
CA TYR A 132 10.13 4.86 -5.22
C TYR A 132 9.54 4.08 -4.05
N ARG A 133 9.40 2.77 -4.27
CA ARG A 133 9.14 1.80 -3.22
C ARG A 133 10.41 0.99 -2.95
N TYR A 134 10.64 0.61 -1.71
CA TYR A 134 11.79 -0.21 -1.30
C TYR A 134 11.35 -1.27 -0.31
N ASN A 135 12.00 -2.44 -0.30
CA ASN A 135 11.74 -3.46 0.71
C ASN A 135 12.36 -3.01 2.04
N LYS A 136 11.55 -2.97 3.10
CA LYS A 136 12.03 -2.55 4.43
C LYS A 136 12.96 -3.61 5.01
N THR A 137 14.01 -3.15 5.67
CA THR A 137 14.90 -4.01 6.45
C THR A 137 14.22 -4.50 7.72
N ALA A 138 14.73 -5.59 8.30
CA ALA A 138 14.24 -6.10 9.58
C ALA A 138 14.23 -5.05 10.71
N LYS A 139 15.23 -4.16 10.71
CA LYS A 139 15.33 -3.07 11.69
C LYS A 139 14.28 -1.99 11.48
N GLU A 140 13.98 -1.62 10.24
CA GLU A 140 12.88 -0.68 9.93
C GLU A 140 11.53 -1.31 10.27
N MET A 141 11.37 -2.61 10.00
CA MET A 141 10.19 -3.37 10.41
C MET A 141 10.05 -3.45 11.93
N GLU A 142 11.13 -3.44 12.71
CA GLU A 142 11.08 -3.41 14.18
C GLU A 142 10.59 -2.07 14.72
N ILE A 143 10.92 -0.97 14.05
CA ILE A 143 10.46 0.38 14.41
C ILE A 143 8.98 0.56 14.06
N ASP A 144 8.59 0.06 12.89
CA ASP A 144 7.22 0.18 12.36
C ASP A 144 6.28 -0.90 12.90
N GLY A 145 6.80 -2.05 13.34
CA GLY A 145 6.07 -3.22 13.83
C GLY A 145 5.78 -3.19 15.33
N ARG A 146 5.72 -2.00 15.95
CA ARG A 146 5.28 -1.89 17.34
C ARG A 146 3.76 -1.84 17.40
N ASN A 147 3.17 -2.68 18.23
CA ASN A 147 1.72 -2.74 18.41
C ASN A 147 1.18 -1.50 19.16
N TYR A 148 -0.14 -1.43 19.35
CA TYR A 148 -0.80 -0.34 20.10
C TYR A 148 -0.24 -0.13 21.53
N MET A 149 0.39 -1.15 22.10
CA MET A 149 1.03 -1.11 23.43
C MET A 149 2.53 -0.84 23.37
N ASN A 150 3.06 -0.44 22.21
CA ASN A 150 4.49 -0.20 21.97
C ASN A 150 5.38 -1.43 22.23
N LEU A 151 4.81 -2.64 22.10
CA LEU A 151 5.53 -3.91 22.17
C LEU A 151 5.83 -4.41 20.76
N MET A 152 6.92 -5.16 20.63
CA MET A 152 7.30 -5.86 19.40
C MET A 152 6.15 -6.79 18.99
N ASP A 153 5.61 -6.62 17.79
CA ASP A 153 4.47 -7.42 17.31
C ASP A 153 4.92 -8.87 17.04
N ASP A 154 4.44 -9.83 17.85
CA ASP A 154 4.79 -11.26 17.90
C ASP A 154 4.46 -12.08 16.63
N THR A 155 4.25 -11.40 15.53
CA THR A 155 3.57 -11.97 14.37
C THR A 155 4.23 -11.62 13.05
N LEU A 156 5.30 -10.83 13.07
CA LEU A 156 6.19 -10.67 11.93
C LEU A 156 6.85 -12.03 11.61
N GLY A 157 6.64 -12.55 10.39
CA GLY A 157 7.19 -13.84 9.96
C GLY A 157 6.48 -15.09 10.51
N SER A 158 5.41 -14.95 11.29
CA SER A 158 4.68 -16.10 11.85
C SER A 158 3.69 -16.76 10.88
N GLY A 159 3.55 -16.20 9.66
CA GLY A 159 2.51 -16.63 8.71
C GLY A 159 1.10 -16.32 9.20
N ARG A 160 0.94 -15.33 10.10
CA ARG A 160 -0.36 -14.93 10.64
C ARG A 160 -0.62 -13.44 10.41
N MET A 161 -1.88 -12.99 10.43
CA MET A 161 -2.31 -11.60 10.23
C MET A 161 -3.39 -11.15 11.21
N THR A 162 -3.34 -9.88 11.62
CA THR A 162 -4.39 -9.25 12.43
C THR A 162 -5.43 -8.62 11.53
N LEU A 163 -6.70 -8.88 11.81
CA LEU A 163 -7.83 -8.38 11.03
C LEU A 163 -8.65 -7.35 11.80
N ILE A 164 -9.36 -6.54 11.02
CA ILE A 164 -10.49 -5.73 11.48
C ILE A 164 -11.75 -6.44 10.99
N GLN A 165 -12.48 -7.06 11.91
CA GLN A 165 -13.67 -7.86 11.58
C GLN A 165 -14.98 -7.24 12.09
N ASP A 166 -14.89 -6.37 13.08
CA ASP A 166 -16.05 -5.74 13.71
C ASP A 166 -16.29 -4.33 13.15
N TYR A 167 -17.35 -3.68 13.62
CA TYR A 167 -17.69 -2.31 13.30
C TYR A 167 -16.48 -1.40 13.45
N ALA A 168 -16.09 -0.80 12.33
CA ALA A 168 -15.00 0.14 12.24
C ALA A 168 -15.28 1.17 11.14
N VAL A 169 -14.87 2.41 11.40
CA VAL A 169 -14.73 3.43 10.36
C VAL A 169 -13.29 3.37 9.88
N LEU A 170 -13.09 3.02 8.62
CA LEU A 170 -11.78 2.82 8.04
C LEU A 170 -11.51 3.81 6.92
N TYR A 171 -10.26 4.22 6.79
CA TYR A 171 -9.79 5.07 5.70
C TYR A 171 -8.68 4.34 4.95
N THR A 172 -8.92 3.96 3.70
CA THR A 172 -7.99 3.12 2.93
C THR A 172 -7.87 3.55 1.47
N ASP A 173 -6.73 3.23 0.86
CA ASP A 173 -6.50 3.33 -0.59
C ASP A 173 -6.86 2.04 -1.35
N GLN A 174 -7.30 0.99 -0.65
CA GLN A 174 -7.62 -0.32 -1.22
C GLN A 174 -9.02 -0.34 -1.83
N TYR A 175 -9.23 0.49 -2.84
CA TYR A 175 -10.48 0.59 -3.57
C TYR A 175 -10.25 0.60 -5.09
N ASP A 176 -11.32 0.35 -5.85
CA ASP A 176 -11.28 0.40 -7.31
C ASP A 176 -11.27 1.87 -7.79
N THR A 177 -10.08 2.38 -8.11
CA THR A 177 -9.87 3.76 -8.57
C THR A 177 -10.52 4.06 -9.92
N SER A 178 -11.01 3.05 -10.64
CA SER A 178 -11.79 3.24 -11.87
C SER A 178 -13.26 3.61 -11.62
N LYS A 179 -13.71 3.56 -10.36
CA LYS A 179 -15.10 3.81 -9.95
C LYS A 179 -15.25 5.16 -9.25
N GLY A 180 -16.44 5.74 -9.43
CA GLY A 180 -16.90 6.88 -8.62
C GLY A 180 -17.53 6.39 -7.32
N TYR A 181 -17.39 7.19 -6.26
CA TYR A 181 -17.94 6.91 -4.94
C TYR A 181 -18.68 8.12 -4.41
N THR A 182 -19.83 7.90 -3.79
CA THR A 182 -20.65 8.90 -3.10
C THR A 182 -20.88 8.46 -1.66
N SER A 183 -20.99 9.40 -0.73
CA SER A 183 -21.33 9.08 0.66
C SER A 183 -22.67 8.33 0.71
N GLY A 184 -22.71 7.24 1.46
CA GLY A 184 -23.85 6.33 1.56
C GLY A 184 -23.83 5.15 0.58
N ASP A 185 -22.97 5.14 -0.43
CA ASP A 185 -22.87 4.03 -1.38
C ASP A 185 -22.59 2.72 -0.64
N ALA A 186 -23.34 1.67 -1.00
CA ALA A 186 -23.07 0.32 -0.54
C ALA A 186 -21.79 -0.20 -1.24
N LEU A 187 -20.92 -0.86 -0.48
CA LEU A 187 -19.66 -1.41 -0.98
C LEU A 187 -19.68 -2.92 -0.94
N THR A 188 -19.10 -3.52 -1.97
CA THR A 188 -18.69 -4.92 -2.01
C THR A 188 -17.19 -5.01 -2.27
N VAL A 189 -16.64 -6.20 -2.40
CA VAL A 189 -15.19 -6.44 -2.54
C VAL A 189 -14.87 -7.28 -3.76
N ALA A 190 -13.75 -6.96 -4.41
CA ALA A 190 -13.17 -7.76 -5.47
C ALA A 190 -11.66 -7.51 -5.52
N ASN A 191 -10.87 -8.59 -5.62
CA ASN A 191 -9.40 -8.55 -5.66
C ASN A 191 -8.79 -7.70 -4.52
N GLY A 192 -9.34 -7.84 -3.31
CA GLY A 192 -8.89 -7.13 -2.11
C GLY A 192 -9.32 -5.66 -2.05
N ARG A 193 -10.04 -5.17 -3.05
CA ARG A 193 -10.42 -3.77 -3.16
C ARG A 193 -11.92 -3.58 -2.96
N PHE A 194 -12.29 -2.48 -2.32
CA PHE A 194 -13.67 -2.03 -2.21
C PHE A 194 -14.16 -1.42 -3.53
N LYS A 195 -15.32 -1.84 -4.00
CA LYS A 195 -16.02 -1.27 -5.16
C LYS A 195 -17.50 -1.00 -4.81
N PRO A 196 -18.18 -0.06 -5.49
CA PRO A 196 -19.62 0.09 -5.35
C PRO A 196 -20.33 -1.23 -5.63
N ALA A 197 -21.26 -1.61 -4.75
CA ALA A 197 -22.09 -2.80 -4.90
C ALA A 197 -23.16 -2.58 -5.98
N THR A 198 -23.49 -3.64 -6.70
CA THR A 198 -24.50 -3.66 -7.75
C THR A 198 -25.43 -4.86 -7.59
N GLY A 199 -26.72 -4.69 -7.88
CA GLY A 199 -27.68 -5.79 -7.91
C GLY A 199 -27.70 -6.63 -6.63
N THR A 200 -27.24 -7.88 -6.74
CA THR A 200 -27.26 -8.90 -5.68
C THR A 200 -25.93 -9.03 -4.93
N ASP A 201 -24.99 -8.09 -5.12
CA ASP A 201 -23.70 -8.11 -4.44
C ASP A 201 -23.88 -8.14 -2.91
N LYS A 202 -23.06 -8.93 -2.22
CA LYS A 202 -22.98 -8.91 -0.76
C LYS A 202 -22.38 -7.57 -0.32
N VAL A 203 -23.15 -6.80 0.43
CA VAL A 203 -22.73 -5.50 0.97
C VAL A 203 -21.90 -5.74 2.23
N VAL A 204 -20.68 -5.21 2.27
CA VAL A 204 -19.73 -5.40 3.38
C VAL A 204 -19.40 -4.10 4.11
N ALA A 205 -19.66 -2.96 3.46
CA ALA A 205 -19.41 -1.64 4.01
C ALA A 205 -20.29 -0.58 3.35
N LYS A 206 -20.27 0.64 3.89
CA LYS A 206 -20.83 1.82 3.25
C LYS A 206 -19.80 2.94 3.18
N VAL A 207 -19.84 3.74 2.13
CA VAL A 207 -18.98 4.92 2.01
C VAL A 207 -19.41 5.97 3.04
N VAL A 208 -18.49 6.46 3.86
CA VAL A 208 -18.69 7.65 4.70
C VAL A 208 -18.06 8.90 4.08
N LYS A 209 -17.00 8.71 3.27
CA LYS A 209 -16.28 9.79 2.60
C LYS A 209 -15.70 9.31 1.28
N ALA A 210 -16.06 9.96 0.19
CA ALA A 210 -15.48 9.70 -1.13
C ALA A 210 -14.01 10.16 -1.22
N PRO A 211 -13.15 9.46 -1.97
CA PRO A 211 -11.79 9.90 -2.25
C PRO A 211 -11.79 11.13 -3.16
N SER A 212 -10.76 11.97 -3.03
CA SER A 212 -10.57 13.16 -3.86
C SER A 212 -9.09 13.35 -4.21
N ALA A 213 -8.78 14.24 -5.16
CA ALA A 213 -7.38 14.52 -5.53
C ALA A 213 -6.53 15.03 -4.35
N GLY A 214 -7.11 15.82 -3.44
CA GLY A 214 -6.42 16.32 -2.25
C GLY A 214 -6.38 15.32 -1.09
N ASP A 215 -7.18 14.26 -1.16
CA ASP A 215 -7.27 13.25 -0.10
C ASP A 215 -7.72 11.91 -0.71
N PRO A 216 -6.75 11.12 -1.21
CA PRO A 216 -7.02 9.98 -2.09
C PRO A 216 -7.50 8.72 -1.34
N VAL A 217 -7.85 8.81 -0.06
CA VAL A 217 -8.37 7.65 0.70
C VAL A 217 -9.90 7.62 0.68
N LEU A 218 -10.44 6.41 0.53
CA LEU A 218 -11.85 6.12 0.71
C LEU A 218 -12.13 5.94 2.20
N GLY A 219 -13.06 6.73 2.74
CA GLY A 219 -13.62 6.51 4.07
C GLY A 219 -14.82 5.58 3.97
N LEU A 220 -14.81 4.48 4.71
CA LEU A 220 -15.90 3.50 4.77
C LEU A 220 -16.24 3.11 6.20
N VAL A 221 -17.47 2.65 6.41
CA VAL A 221 -17.91 2.01 7.65
C VAL A 221 -18.20 0.54 7.36
N LEU A 222 -17.51 -0.35 8.08
CA LEU A 222 -17.79 -1.79 8.00
C LEU A 222 -19.16 -2.08 8.58
N THR A 223 -19.98 -2.81 7.85
CA THR A 223 -21.25 -3.32 8.36
C THR A 223 -20.99 -4.67 8.99
N VAL A 224 -21.42 -4.86 10.24
CA VAL A 224 -21.37 -6.17 10.90
C VAL A 224 -22.16 -7.14 10.03
N GLN A 225 -21.50 -8.19 9.54
CA GLN A 225 -22.21 -9.30 8.90
C GLN A 225 -22.99 -10.02 9.99
N GLY A 226 -24.31 -9.85 9.97
CA GLY A 226 -25.25 -10.61 10.80
C GLY A 226 -25.54 -11.98 10.20
#